data_AF-A0A1W9N0I1-F1
#
_entry.id   AF-A0A1W9N0I1-F1
#
_cell.length_a   1.000
_cell.length_b   1.000
_cell.length_c   1.000
_cell.angle_alpha   90.00
_cell.angle_beta   90.00
_cell.angle_gamma   90.00
#
_symmetry.space_group_name_H-M   'P 1'
#
loop_
_entity.id
_entity.type
_entity.pdbx_description
1 polymer ?
#
loop_
_entity_poly.entity_id
_entity_poly.type
_entity_poly.pdbx_seq_one_letter_code
_entity_poly.pdbx_strand_id
1 'polypeptide(L)'
;MKMQATAADRGEVYLSLSFLRKLDKAEPYVRELIISLAEEIQSKIIVSRTDFDDLKNIVRELAEAQKETKNELKALAEAQKNSASRTDLDDLKNIVRELVEAQKNSASRTDFDDLKNIVRELAEAQKETKNELKALAEAQKNSASRTDLDDLKNIVRELVEAQKNSASRTDLDDLKNIVRELAEAQKRTELSMEELVKAQKKTEAEVRDMKKQLGGLTADVGYGIEDKIMPCIFDFGKKEFDADIRLVERKNLVYSDGKYDEINIYAEGLKNGKPVFIIGECKAQPGKKDFDRFAKIAERVKKILSGDIYAFIVGYSFSPEVEIYAEEKYPYIRTYKSYQFEMKYKKIS
;
A
#
# COMPACT_ATOMS: atom_id res chain seq x y z
N MET A 1 -111.47 -116.71 -20.40
CA MET A 1 -111.89 -118.12 -20.63
C MET A 1 -111.25 -118.97 -19.52
N LYS A 2 -112.06 -119.85 -18.92
CA LYS A 2 -111.83 -120.72 -17.73
C LYS A 2 -111.96 -120.06 -16.34
N MET A 3 -113.15 -120.30 -15.76
CA MET A 3 -113.49 -120.29 -14.34
C MET A 3 -112.66 -121.32 -13.56
N GLN A 4 -112.36 -121.03 -12.29
CA GLN A 4 -112.65 -121.97 -11.20
C GLN A 4 -112.76 -121.28 -9.83
N ALA A 5 -113.94 -121.48 -9.25
CA ALA A 5 -114.45 -121.27 -7.88
C ALA A 5 -113.41 -121.43 -6.75
N THR A 6 -113.24 -120.45 -5.87
CA THR A 6 -113.89 -120.30 -4.54
C THR A 6 -113.78 -121.50 -3.60
N ALA A 7 -112.93 -121.39 -2.58
CA ALA A 7 -113.19 -121.87 -1.23
C ALA A 7 -112.33 -121.05 -0.25
N ALA A 8 -112.99 -120.30 0.63
CA ALA A 8 -112.36 -119.61 1.74
C ALA A 8 -112.00 -120.66 2.79
N ASP A 9 -110.73 -121.03 2.89
CA ASP A 9 -110.23 -121.93 3.92
C ASP A 9 -109.93 -121.09 5.16
N ARG A 10 -111.00 -120.75 5.90
CA ARG A 10 -110.83 -120.35 7.29
C ARG A 10 -110.25 -121.58 7.98
N GLY A 11 -109.14 -121.41 8.70
CA GLY A 11 -108.63 -122.40 9.64
C GLY A 11 -109.59 -122.60 10.83
N GLU A 12 -110.86 -122.84 10.56
CA GLU A 12 -111.82 -123.44 11.47
C GLU A 12 -111.44 -124.93 11.54
N VAL A 13 -110.98 -125.39 12.70
CA VAL A 13 -110.78 -126.83 12.92
C VAL A 13 -112.17 -127.46 12.97
N TYR A 14 -112.67 -127.92 11.82
CA TYR A 14 -113.93 -128.64 11.76
C TYR A 14 -113.75 -130.02 12.42
N LEU A 15 -114.38 -130.21 13.58
CA LEU A 15 -114.64 -131.56 14.07
C LEU A 15 -115.44 -132.28 12.98
N SER A 16 -114.84 -133.32 12.37
CA SER A 16 -115.48 -134.02 11.26
C SER A 16 -116.90 -134.48 11.64
N LEU A 17 -117.84 -134.48 10.67
CA LEU A 17 -119.23 -134.91 10.88
C LEU A 17 -119.35 -136.31 11.51
N SER A 18 -118.36 -137.18 11.28
CA SER A 18 -118.27 -138.51 11.90
C SER A 18 -117.88 -138.45 13.37
N PHE A 19 -117.05 -137.48 13.78
CA PHE A 19 -116.68 -137.22 15.18
C PHE A 19 -117.84 -136.64 15.98
N LEU A 20 -118.57 -135.66 15.41
CA LEU A 20 -119.77 -135.08 16.04
C LEU A 20 -120.87 -136.12 16.30
N ARG A 21 -121.13 -137.02 15.35
CA ARG A 21 -122.09 -138.13 15.54
C ARG A 21 -121.70 -139.10 16.65
N LYS A 22 -120.41 -139.27 16.93
CA LYS A 22 -119.92 -140.12 18.02
C LYS A 22 -119.98 -139.39 19.36
N LEU A 23 -119.67 -138.10 19.40
CA LEU A 23 -119.90 -137.26 20.58
C LEU A 23 -121.36 -137.26 21.02
N ASP A 24 -122.29 -137.40 20.07
CA ASP A 24 -123.72 -137.37 20.37
C ASP A 24 -124.20 -138.59 21.18
N LYS A 25 -123.41 -139.67 21.16
CA LYS A 25 -123.65 -140.90 21.93
C LYS A 25 -122.90 -140.91 23.27
N ALA A 26 -122.03 -139.93 23.51
CA ALA A 26 -121.28 -139.83 24.74
C ALA A 26 -122.16 -139.27 25.86
N GLU A 27 -121.86 -139.67 27.08
CA GLU A 27 -122.49 -139.11 28.27
C GLU A 27 -122.29 -137.58 28.31
N PRO A 28 -123.28 -136.83 28.82
CA PRO A 28 -123.30 -135.37 28.74
C PRO A 28 -122.01 -134.70 29.23
N TYR A 29 -121.44 -135.20 30.33
CA TYR A 29 -120.22 -134.67 30.93
C TYR A 29 -118.97 -134.86 30.05
N VAL A 30 -118.86 -136.02 29.38
CA VAL A 30 -117.74 -136.33 28.48
C VAL A 30 -117.81 -135.48 27.21
N ARG A 31 -119.02 -135.25 26.71
CA ARG A 31 -119.26 -134.37 25.57
C ARG A 31 -118.79 -132.95 25.87
N GLU A 32 -119.17 -132.42 27.03
CA GLU A 32 -118.80 -131.06 27.45
C GLU A 32 -117.28 -130.93 27.63
N LEU A 33 -116.64 -131.91 28.26
CA LEU A 33 -115.18 -131.95 28.40
C LEU A 33 -114.46 -131.94 27.04
N ILE A 34 -114.91 -132.74 26.07
CA ILE A 34 -114.27 -132.75 24.74
C ILE A 34 -114.52 -131.44 23.98
N ILE A 35 -115.70 -130.83 24.13
CA ILE A 35 -115.96 -129.50 23.56
C ILE A 35 -115.02 -128.47 24.20
N SER A 36 -114.89 -128.45 25.52
CA SER A 36 -113.99 -127.52 26.23
C SER A 36 -112.52 -127.71 25.84
N LEU A 37 -112.08 -128.96 25.66
CA LEU A 37 -110.71 -129.27 25.24
C LEU A 37 -110.45 -128.85 23.78
N ALA A 38 -111.44 -129.01 22.90
CA ALA A 38 -111.35 -128.56 21.52
C ALA A 38 -111.31 -127.02 21.42
N GLU A 39 -112.11 -126.33 22.25
CA GLU A 39 -112.07 -124.86 22.38
C GLU A 39 -110.73 -124.39 22.95
N GLU A 40 -110.16 -125.09 23.94
CA GLU A 40 -108.86 -124.73 24.51
C GLU A 40 -107.72 -124.88 23.50
N ILE A 41 -107.71 -125.96 22.71
CA ILE A 41 -106.73 -126.15 21.63
C ILE A 41 -106.84 -125.05 20.56
N GLN A 42 -108.06 -124.58 20.26
CA GLN A 42 -108.29 -123.50 19.28
C GLN A 42 -107.63 -122.18 19.71
N SER A 43 -107.60 -121.88 21.01
CA SER A 43 -107.07 -120.62 21.55
C SER A 43 -105.56 -120.43 21.41
N LYS A 44 -104.78 -121.50 21.24
CA LYS A 44 -103.30 -121.45 21.39
C LYS A 44 -102.50 -121.47 20.08
N ILE A 45 -103.09 -121.72 18.91
CA ILE A 45 -102.30 -122.11 17.71
C ILE A 45 -102.44 -121.21 16.46
N ILE A 46 -103.32 -120.21 16.41
CA ILE A 46 -103.52 -119.46 15.14
C ILE A 46 -102.81 -118.09 15.16
N VAL A 47 -101.65 -118.02 14.48
CA VAL A 47 -100.98 -116.77 14.07
C VAL A 47 -101.69 -116.22 12.83
N SER A 48 -101.88 -114.90 12.75
CA SER A 48 -102.71 -114.26 11.72
C SER A 48 -101.94 -114.00 10.43
N ARG A 49 -102.59 -114.08 9.27
CA ARG A 49 -102.00 -113.76 7.95
C ARG A 49 -101.54 -112.29 7.86
N THR A 50 -102.16 -111.43 8.66
CA THR A 50 -101.80 -110.02 8.86
C THR A 50 -100.37 -109.86 9.34
N ASP A 51 -99.92 -110.69 10.29
CA ASP A 51 -98.54 -110.62 10.82
C ASP A 51 -97.48 -110.94 9.74
N PHE A 52 -97.84 -111.78 8.76
CA PHE A 52 -96.96 -112.13 7.64
C PHE A 52 -96.92 -111.04 6.56
N ASP A 53 -98.06 -110.41 6.26
CA ASP A 53 -98.13 -109.31 5.30
C ASP A 53 -97.41 -108.06 5.82
N ASP A 54 -97.49 -107.78 7.13
CA ASP A 54 -96.75 -106.70 7.79
C ASP A 54 -95.23 -106.94 7.71
N LEU A 55 -94.76 -108.16 7.99
CA LEU A 55 -93.35 -108.51 7.85
C LEU A 55 -92.86 -108.33 6.40
N LYS A 56 -93.68 -108.71 5.42
CA LYS A 56 -93.36 -108.57 3.99
C LYS A 56 -93.23 -107.10 3.57
N ASN A 57 -94.07 -106.23 4.11
CA ASN A 57 -93.97 -104.78 3.88
C ASN A 57 -92.70 -104.19 4.50
N ILE A 58 -92.38 -104.54 5.75
CA ILE A 58 -91.15 -104.09 6.42
C ILE A 58 -89.90 -104.49 5.62
N VAL A 59 -89.84 -105.73 5.14
CA VAL A 59 -88.69 -106.21 4.34
C VAL A 59 -88.58 -105.45 3.01
N ARG A 60 -89.72 -105.08 2.40
CA ARG A 60 -89.74 -104.30 1.15
C ARG A 60 -89.25 -102.86 1.39
N GLU A 61 -89.72 -102.21 2.45
CA GLU A 61 -89.25 -100.87 2.82
C GLU A 61 -87.75 -100.86 3.14
N LEU A 62 -87.25 -101.88 3.83
CA LEU A 62 -85.82 -102.01 4.13
C LEU A 62 -84.96 -102.20 2.87
N ALA A 63 -85.48 -102.94 1.88
CA ALA A 63 -84.81 -103.12 0.58
C ALA A 63 -84.77 -101.82 -0.23
N GLU A 64 -85.82 -101.00 -0.17
CA GLU A 64 -85.86 -99.68 -0.80
C GLU A 64 -84.88 -98.71 -0.11
N ALA A 65 -84.86 -98.67 1.23
CA ALA A 65 -83.91 -97.87 2.01
C ALA A 65 -82.45 -98.23 1.70
N GLN A 66 -82.10 -99.53 1.63
CA GLN A 66 -80.74 -99.95 1.26
C GLN A 66 -80.34 -99.52 -0.17
N LYS A 67 -81.30 -99.50 -1.10
CA LYS A 67 -81.05 -99.05 -2.47
C LYS A 67 -80.75 -97.54 -2.52
N GLU A 68 -81.45 -96.74 -1.73
CA GLU A 68 -81.16 -95.30 -1.58
C GLU A 68 -79.78 -95.06 -0.98
N THR A 69 -79.44 -95.74 0.13
CA THR A 69 -78.11 -95.59 0.77
C THR A 69 -76.97 -95.93 -0.20
N LYS A 70 -77.15 -96.95 -1.04
CA LYS A 70 -76.16 -97.32 -2.07
C LYS A 70 -76.00 -96.24 -3.14
N ASN A 71 -77.08 -95.56 -3.51
CA ASN A 71 -77.04 -94.47 -4.49
C ASN A 71 -76.38 -93.21 -3.90
N GLU A 72 -76.68 -92.88 -2.65
CA GLU A 72 -76.02 -91.77 -1.94
C GLU A 72 -74.52 -91.99 -1.79
N LEU A 73 -74.09 -93.21 -1.46
CA LEU A 73 -72.67 -93.56 -1.40
C LEU A 73 -71.96 -93.42 -2.75
N LYS A 74 -72.64 -93.76 -3.86
CA LYS A 74 -72.09 -93.53 -5.21
C LYS A 74 -71.98 -92.04 -5.53
N ALA A 75 -72.99 -91.26 -5.19
CA ALA A 75 -72.97 -89.81 -5.40
C ALA A 75 -71.86 -89.13 -4.57
N LEU A 76 -71.63 -89.58 -3.33
CA LEU A 76 -70.51 -89.14 -2.49
C LEU A 76 -69.16 -89.51 -3.09
N ALA A 77 -69.00 -90.72 -3.62
CA ALA A 77 -67.76 -91.15 -4.28
C ALA A 77 -67.47 -90.33 -5.55
N GLU A 78 -68.50 -89.99 -6.34
CA GLU A 78 -68.36 -89.09 -7.49
C GLU A 78 -68.05 -87.65 -7.09
N ALA A 79 -68.71 -87.11 -6.06
CA ALA A 79 -68.41 -85.78 -5.52
C ALA A 79 -66.96 -85.69 -5.02
N GLN A 80 -66.47 -86.74 -4.34
CA GLN A 80 -65.10 -86.80 -3.83
C GLN A 80 -64.06 -86.90 -4.96
N LYS A 81 -64.38 -87.63 -6.04
CA LYS A 81 -63.54 -87.71 -7.25
C LYS A 81 -63.46 -86.35 -7.96
N ASN A 82 -64.54 -85.58 -7.97
CA ASN A 82 -64.56 -84.24 -8.57
C ASN A 82 -63.85 -83.19 -7.71
N SER A 83 -63.95 -83.26 -6.38
CA SER A 83 -63.20 -82.35 -5.48
C SER A 83 -61.69 -82.64 -5.43
N ALA A 84 -61.27 -83.86 -5.78
CA ALA A 84 -59.85 -84.23 -5.87
C ALA A 84 -59.21 -83.86 -7.23
N SER A 85 -59.97 -83.27 -8.16
CA SER A 85 -59.49 -82.88 -9.48
C SER A 85 -58.74 -81.55 -9.45
N ARG A 86 -57.55 -81.57 -8.82
CA ARG A 86 -56.27 -80.99 -9.26
C ARG A 86 -56.16 -79.51 -9.73
N THR A 87 -57.22 -78.72 -9.76
CA THR A 87 -57.21 -77.34 -10.30
C THR A 87 -56.85 -76.33 -9.22
N ASP A 88 -57.55 -76.35 -8.08
CA ASP A 88 -57.28 -75.39 -6.99
C ASP A 88 -55.88 -75.55 -6.38
N LEU A 89 -55.34 -76.78 -6.32
CA LEU A 89 -54.02 -77.02 -5.72
C LEU A 89 -52.87 -76.61 -6.65
N ASP A 90 -53.03 -76.75 -7.96
CA ASP A 90 -52.02 -76.35 -8.95
C ASP A 90 -52.04 -74.83 -9.15
N ASP A 91 -53.22 -74.19 -9.09
CA ASP A 91 -53.33 -72.73 -9.07
C ASP A 91 -52.72 -72.14 -7.79
N LEU A 92 -52.98 -72.74 -6.62
CA LEU A 92 -52.34 -72.32 -5.37
C LEU A 92 -50.81 -72.48 -5.42
N LYS A 93 -50.30 -73.56 -6.02
CA LYS A 93 -48.86 -73.74 -6.23
C LYS A 93 -48.27 -72.69 -7.16
N ASN A 94 -48.99 -72.29 -8.21
CA ASN A 94 -48.53 -71.26 -9.13
C ASN A 94 -48.51 -69.89 -8.44
N ILE A 95 -49.56 -69.53 -7.70
CA ILE A 95 -49.60 -68.30 -6.89
C ILE A 95 -48.45 -68.28 -5.87
N VAL A 96 -48.19 -69.41 -5.19
CA VAL A 96 -47.07 -69.52 -4.24
C VAL A 96 -45.72 -69.40 -4.95
N ARG A 97 -45.55 -69.96 -6.15
CA ARG A 97 -44.30 -69.78 -6.94
C ARG A 97 -44.11 -68.33 -7.36
N GLU A 98 -45.15 -67.68 -7.87
CA GLU A 98 -45.10 -66.27 -8.26
C GLU A 98 -44.80 -65.37 -7.05
N LEU A 99 -45.39 -65.65 -5.87
CA LEU A 99 -45.06 -64.95 -4.64
C LEU A 99 -43.61 -65.17 -4.20
N VAL A 100 -43.09 -66.39 -4.32
CA VAL A 100 -41.69 -66.69 -4.00
C VAL A 100 -40.73 -66.01 -4.97
N GLU A 101 -41.05 -65.95 -6.27
CA GLU A 101 -40.25 -65.22 -7.26
C GLU A 101 -40.33 -63.70 -7.05
N ALA A 102 -41.52 -63.15 -6.80
CA ALA A 102 -41.68 -61.74 -6.47
C ALA A 102 -40.92 -61.37 -5.20
N GLN A 103 -40.95 -62.23 -4.17
CA GLN A 103 -40.19 -62.00 -2.95
C GLN A 103 -38.69 -62.12 -3.17
N LYS A 104 -38.23 -63.06 -4.01
CA LYS A 104 -36.82 -63.20 -4.40
C LYS A 104 -36.32 -62.03 -5.24
N ASN A 105 -37.18 -61.41 -6.05
CA ASN A 105 -36.88 -60.20 -6.81
C ASN A 105 -36.94 -58.94 -5.93
N SER A 106 -37.87 -58.84 -4.98
CA SER A 106 -37.89 -57.72 -4.00
C SER A 106 -36.79 -57.82 -2.95
N ALA A 107 -36.30 -59.04 -2.71
CA ALA A 107 -35.15 -59.33 -1.87
C ALA A 107 -33.89 -59.59 -2.71
N SER A 108 -33.88 -59.21 -4.00
CA SER A 108 -32.65 -59.30 -4.77
C SER A 108 -31.65 -58.38 -4.09
N ARG A 109 -30.61 -59.02 -3.55
CA ARG A 109 -29.47 -58.41 -2.85
C ARG A 109 -28.91 -57.16 -3.52
N THR A 110 -29.15 -56.93 -4.81
CA THR A 110 -28.72 -55.76 -5.56
C THR A 110 -29.09 -54.46 -4.89
N ASP A 111 -30.37 -54.22 -4.57
CA ASP A 111 -30.79 -52.92 -4.02
C ASP A 111 -30.28 -52.71 -2.58
N PHE A 112 -30.18 -53.79 -1.80
CA PHE A 112 -29.63 -53.74 -0.44
C PHE A 112 -28.10 -53.61 -0.44
N ASP A 113 -27.41 -54.28 -1.35
CA ASP A 113 -25.95 -54.20 -1.49
C ASP A 113 -25.54 -52.83 -2.08
N ASP A 114 -26.31 -52.28 -3.02
CA ASP A 114 -26.12 -50.92 -3.54
C ASP A 114 -26.36 -49.87 -2.45
N LEU A 115 -27.45 -50.01 -1.68
CA LEU A 115 -27.70 -49.13 -0.53
C LEU A 115 -26.58 -49.24 0.52
N LYS A 116 -26.09 -50.46 0.77
CA LYS A 116 -24.98 -50.71 1.71
C LYS A 116 -23.66 -50.10 1.21
N ASN A 117 -23.41 -50.11 -0.09
CA ASN A 117 -22.24 -49.47 -0.71
C ASN A 117 -22.36 -47.95 -0.61
N ILE A 118 -23.50 -47.36 -0.95
CA ILE A 118 -23.76 -45.92 -0.79
C ILE A 118 -23.58 -45.48 0.67
N VAL A 119 -24.08 -46.26 1.63
CA VAL A 119 -23.91 -45.97 3.07
C VAL A 119 -22.44 -46.04 3.50
N ARG A 120 -21.65 -46.96 2.94
CA ARG A 120 -20.21 -47.04 3.20
C ARG A 120 -19.45 -45.86 2.60
N GLU A 121 -19.71 -45.52 1.34
CA GLU A 121 -19.11 -44.37 0.68
C GLU A 121 -19.45 -43.07 1.41
N LEU A 122 -20.70 -42.91 1.85
CA LEU A 122 -21.11 -41.76 2.65
C LEU A 122 -20.41 -41.72 4.02
N ALA A 123 -20.21 -42.87 4.67
CA ALA A 123 -19.48 -42.95 5.93
C ALA A 123 -17.99 -42.60 5.75
N GLU A 124 -17.38 -43.01 4.64
CA GLU A 124 -16.00 -42.64 4.29
C GLU A 124 -15.89 -41.15 3.98
N ALA A 125 -16.77 -40.59 3.15
CA ALA A 125 -16.83 -39.16 2.87
C ALA A 125 -17.07 -38.32 4.13
N GLN A 126 -17.92 -38.78 5.05
CA GLN A 126 -18.11 -38.12 6.36
C GLN A 126 -16.86 -38.20 7.23
N LYS A 127 -16.12 -39.30 7.19
CA LYS A 127 -14.85 -39.45 7.93
C LYS A 127 -13.78 -38.52 7.35
N GLU A 128 -13.67 -38.40 6.04
CA GLU A 128 -12.77 -37.45 5.37
C GLU A 128 -13.13 -36.01 5.72
N THR A 129 -14.40 -35.63 5.60
CA THR A 129 -14.90 -34.30 5.98
C THR A 129 -14.57 -33.96 7.44
N LYS A 130 -14.73 -34.93 8.35
CA LYS A 130 -14.37 -34.76 9.77
C LYS A 130 -12.87 -34.53 9.97
N ASN A 131 -12.03 -35.20 9.17
CA ASN A 131 -10.58 -35.05 9.25
C ASN A 131 -10.14 -33.69 8.67
N GLU A 132 -10.72 -33.26 7.55
CA GLU A 132 -10.50 -31.93 6.99
C GLU A 132 -10.90 -30.84 7.97
N LEU A 133 -12.07 -30.95 8.61
CA LEU A 133 -12.51 -30.00 9.65
C LEU A 133 -11.55 -29.94 10.84
N LYS A 134 -10.98 -31.08 11.26
CA LYS A 134 -9.95 -31.09 12.32
C LYS A 134 -8.67 -30.40 11.86
N ALA A 135 -8.21 -30.68 10.66
CA ALA A 135 -7.02 -30.04 10.09
C ALA A 135 -7.23 -28.53 9.93
N LEU A 136 -8.43 -28.10 9.51
CA LEU A 136 -8.79 -26.69 9.40
C LEU A 136 -8.85 -26.02 10.78
N ALA A 137 -9.43 -26.69 11.79
CA ALA A 137 -9.44 -26.18 13.16
C ALA A 137 -8.03 -26.06 13.75
N GLU A 138 -7.13 -27.00 13.44
CA GLU A 138 -5.74 -26.95 13.87
C GLU A 138 -4.94 -25.87 13.13
N ALA A 139 -5.13 -25.73 11.82
CA ALA A 139 -4.55 -24.64 11.03
C ALA A 139 -5.07 -23.27 11.50
N GLN A 140 -6.36 -23.16 11.85
CA GLN A 140 -6.93 -21.95 12.42
C GLN A 140 -6.38 -21.69 13.83
N LYS A 141 -6.20 -22.72 14.66
CA LYS A 141 -5.58 -22.59 15.99
C LYS A 141 -4.10 -22.17 15.90
N ASN A 142 -3.38 -22.63 14.88
CA ASN A 142 -1.97 -22.28 14.64
C ASN A 142 -1.82 -20.87 14.05
N SER A 143 -2.71 -20.45 13.15
CA SER A 143 -2.74 -19.06 12.61
C SER A 143 -3.34 -18.04 13.58
N ALA A 144 -4.23 -18.47 14.48
CA ALA A 144 -4.69 -17.70 15.63
C ALA A 144 -3.78 -17.89 16.85
N SER A 145 -2.69 -18.66 16.73
CA SER A 145 -1.70 -18.71 17.79
C SER A 145 -1.10 -17.32 17.89
N ARG A 146 -1.21 -16.77 19.09
CA ARG A 146 -0.96 -15.39 19.50
C ARG A 146 0.37 -14.79 19.03
N THR A 147 1.31 -15.57 18.52
CA THR A 147 2.67 -15.12 18.18
C THR A 147 2.67 -14.05 17.11
N ASP A 148 1.96 -14.24 15.99
CA ASP A 148 2.07 -13.27 14.88
C ASP A 148 1.36 -11.94 15.21
N LEU A 149 0.25 -11.99 15.96
CA LEU A 149 -0.46 -10.80 16.41
C LEU A 149 0.26 -10.08 17.56
N ASP A 150 0.85 -10.82 18.50
CA ASP A 150 1.62 -10.22 19.60
C ASP A 150 2.95 -9.66 19.07
N ASP A 151 3.61 -10.31 18.11
CA ASP A 151 4.80 -9.81 17.43
C ASP A 151 4.47 -8.56 16.61
N LEU A 152 3.38 -8.58 15.83
CA LEU A 152 2.94 -7.39 15.09
C LEU A 152 2.59 -6.24 16.05
N LYS A 153 1.96 -6.53 17.18
CA LYS A 153 1.65 -5.54 18.22
C LYS A 153 2.90 -4.97 18.87
N ASN A 154 3.94 -5.78 19.06
CA ASN A 154 5.23 -5.33 19.57
C ASN A 154 5.97 -4.46 18.55
N ILE A 155 6.01 -4.87 17.27
CA ILE A 155 6.57 -4.07 16.18
C ILE A 155 5.86 -2.72 16.07
N VAL A 156 4.53 -2.70 16.14
CA VAL A 156 3.76 -1.44 16.12
C VAL A 156 4.08 -0.56 17.34
N ARG A 157 4.24 -1.13 18.53
CA ARG A 157 4.65 -0.36 19.72
C ARG A 157 6.05 0.21 19.59
N GLU A 158 7.01 -0.57 19.13
CA GLU A 158 8.38 -0.13 18.88
C GLU A 158 8.42 0.97 17.82
N LEU A 159 7.63 0.85 16.74
CA LEU A 159 7.49 1.90 15.73
C LEU A 159 6.85 3.17 16.29
N VAL A 160 5.83 3.06 17.14
CA VAL A 160 5.20 4.21 17.79
C VAL A 160 6.18 4.88 18.77
N GLU A 161 6.97 4.11 19.52
CA GLU A 161 8.02 4.68 20.39
C GLU A 161 9.17 5.29 19.59
N ALA A 162 9.65 4.63 18.54
CA ALA A 162 10.66 5.18 17.65
C ALA A 162 10.17 6.44 16.93
N GLN A 163 8.90 6.48 16.53
CA GLN A 163 8.27 7.68 15.97
C GLN A 163 8.10 8.76 17.04
N LYS A 164 7.74 8.43 18.27
CA LYS A 164 7.64 9.38 19.38
C LYS A 164 9.02 9.89 19.83
N ASN A 165 10.07 9.10 19.67
CA ASN A 165 11.46 9.47 19.96
C ASN A 165 12.12 10.24 18.81
N SER A 166 11.77 9.96 17.55
CA SER A 166 12.22 10.76 16.39
C SER A 166 11.39 12.03 16.19
N ALA A 167 10.12 12.02 16.60
CA ALA A 167 9.28 13.20 16.78
C ALA A 167 9.40 13.78 18.21
N SER A 168 10.27 13.22 19.06
CA SER A 168 10.60 13.83 20.33
C SER A 168 11.26 15.15 19.97
N ARG A 169 10.53 16.19 20.35
CA ARG A 169 10.85 17.61 20.37
C ARG A 169 12.31 18.03 20.55
N THR A 170 13.24 17.17 20.97
CA THR A 170 14.65 17.52 21.18
C THR A 170 15.32 17.98 19.89
N ASP A 171 15.28 17.21 18.80
CA ASP A 171 16.04 17.60 17.59
C ASP A 171 15.44 18.82 16.89
N LEU A 172 14.10 18.92 16.89
CA LEU A 172 13.39 20.07 16.31
C LEU A 172 13.50 21.34 17.16
N ASP A 173 13.49 21.22 18.48
CA ASP A 173 13.65 22.39 19.36
C ASP A 173 15.12 22.81 19.46
N ASP A 174 16.08 21.88 19.42
CA ASP A 174 17.51 22.17 19.29
C ASP A 174 17.81 22.86 17.96
N LEU A 175 17.25 22.36 16.85
CA LEU A 175 17.39 23.02 15.55
C LEU A 175 16.76 24.42 15.55
N LYS A 176 15.59 24.61 16.17
CA LYS A 176 15.00 25.96 16.33
C LYS A 176 15.88 26.87 17.17
N ASN A 177 16.50 26.37 18.23
CA ASN A 177 17.39 27.15 19.09
C ASN A 177 18.65 27.55 18.31
N ILE A 178 19.28 26.62 17.59
CA ILE A 178 20.41 26.92 16.71
C ILE A 178 20.05 27.98 15.67
N VAL A 179 18.88 27.86 15.02
CA VAL A 179 18.43 28.85 14.03
C VAL A 179 18.21 30.23 14.67
N ARG A 180 17.69 30.30 15.89
CA ARG A 180 17.54 31.57 16.63
C ARG A 180 18.90 32.18 16.99
N GLU A 181 19.81 31.39 17.54
CA GLU A 181 21.17 31.86 17.87
C GLU A 181 21.91 32.36 16.62
N LEU A 182 21.77 31.64 15.50
CA LEU A 182 22.38 32.04 14.23
C LEU A 182 21.78 33.36 13.71
N ALA A 183 20.47 33.55 13.81
CA ALA A 183 19.81 34.80 13.43
C ALA A 183 20.26 35.98 14.30
N GLU A 184 20.45 35.77 15.61
CA GLU A 184 20.97 36.80 16.52
C GLU A 184 22.43 37.12 16.25
N ALA A 185 23.27 36.11 15.99
CA ALA A 185 24.67 36.30 15.61
C ALA A 185 24.79 37.05 14.28
N GLN A 186 23.93 36.74 13.31
CA GLN A 186 23.87 37.47 12.04
C GLN A 186 23.48 38.93 12.25
N LYS A 187 22.43 39.21 13.05
CA LYS A 187 22.02 40.59 13.37
C LYS A 187 23.12 41.40 14.06
N ARG A 188 23.87 40.78 14.99
CA ARG A 188 25.05 41.42 15.62
C ARG A 188 26.13 41.73 14.60
N THR A 189 26.39 40.81 13.67
CA THR A 189 27.39 40.99 12.61
C THR A 189 27.00 42.13 11.67
N GLU A 190 25.72 42.22 11.28
CA GLU A 190 25.20 43.30 10.44
C GLU A 190 25.39 44.68 11.12
N LEU A 191 25.07 44.79 12.41
CA LEU A 191 25.28 46.03 13.17
C LEU A 191 26.76 46.43 13.26
N SER A 192 27.65 45.50 13.58
CA SER A 192 29.09 45.77 13.60
C SER A 192 29.63 46.17 12.22
N MET A 193 29.08 45.59 11.14
CA MET A 193 29.48 45.95 9.78
C MET A 193 29.01 47.36 9.40
N GLU A 194 27.81 47.78 9.81
CA GLU A 194 27.35 49.16 9.63
C GLU A 194 28.22 50.17 10.39
N GLU A 195 28.63 49.86 11.61
CA GLU A 195 29.54 50.71 12.41
C GLU A 195 30.91 50.84 11.73
N LEU A 196 31.47 49.74 11.22
CA LEU A 196 32.74 49.75 10.49
C LEU A 196 32.65 50.58 9.21
N VAL A 197 31.56 50.49 8.44
CA VAL A 197 31.35 51.30 7.24
C VAL A 197 31.27 52.79 7.59
N LYS A 198 30.61 53.16 8.69
CA LYS A 198 30.55 54.55 9.17
C LYS A 198 31.95 55.04 9.60
N ALA A 199 32.70 54.22 10.34
CA ALA A 199 34.06 54.55 10.76
C ALA A 199 34.98 54.74 9.55
N GLN A 200 34.94 53.85 8.56
CA GLN A 200 35.70 53.96 7.32
C GLN A 200 35.39 55.25 6.57
N LYS A 201 34.11 55.59 6.38
CA LYS A 201 33.70 56.85 5.71
C LYS A 201 34.25 58.09 6.43
N LYS A 202 34.27 58.07 7.77
CA LYS A 202 34.85 59.15 8.57
C LYS A 202 36.36 59.26 8.35
N THR A 203 37.08 58.14 8.40
CA THR A 203 38.53 58.10 8.14
C THR A 203 38.87 58.58 6.72
N GLU A 204 38.12 58.17 5.71
CA GLU A 204 38.32 58.64 4.33
C GLU A 204 38.14 60.16 4.18
N ALA A 205 37.17 60.73 4.90
CA ALA A 205 36.95 62.16 4.93
C ALA A 205 38.12 62.90 5.60
N GLU A 206 38.60 62.42 6.76
CA GLU A 206 39.75 62.98 7.48
C GLU A 206 41.03 62.91 6.64
N VAL A 207 41.30 61.78 5.97
CA VAL A 207 42.45 61.64 5.06
C VAL A 207 42.36 62.60 3.88
N ARG A 208 41.16 62.81 3.32
CA ARG A 208 40.95 63.76 2.24
C ARG A 208 41.21 65.20 2.69
N ASP A 209 40.76 65.57 3.88
CA ASP A 209 40.97 66.91 4.42
C ASP A 209 42.45 67.16 4.72
N MET A 210 43.13 66.18 5.32
CA MET A 210 44.57 66.22 5.54
C MET A 210 45.35 66.41 4.22
N LYS A 211 44.98 65.70 3.15
CA LYS A 211 45.60 65.89 1.82
C LYS A 211 45.41 67.31 1.28
N LYS A 212 44.25 67.93 1.51
CA LYS A 212 44.00 69.33 1.10
C LYS A 212 44.87 70.31 1.89
N GLN A 213 44.94 70.14 3.21
CA GLN A 213 45.74 70.99 4.09
C GLN A 213 47.24 70.87 3.77
N LEU A 214 47.75 69.65 3.53
CA LEU A 214 49.12 69.41 3.04
C LEU A 214 49.38 70.06 1.67
N GLY A 215 48.40 70.06 0.78
CA GLY A 215 48.49 70.76 -0.50
C GLY A 215 48.64 72.27 -0.34
N GLY A 216 47.86 72.88 0.56
CA GLY A 216 47.97 74.30 0.91
C GLY A 216 49.32 74.67 1.51
N LEU A 217 49.79 73.89 2.49
CA LEU A 217 51.10 74.08 3.12
C LEU A 217 52.26 73.96 2.12
N THR A 218 52.16 73.05 1.14
CA THR A 218 53.21 72.89 0.12
C THR A 218 53.30 74.11 -0.81
N ALA A 219 52.18 74.78 -1.07
CA ALA A 219 52.15 76.00 -1.87
C ALA A 219 52.76 77.19 -1.10
N ASP A 220 52.38 77.37 0.18
CA ASP A 220 52.92 78.43 1.06
C ASP A 220 54.44 78.32 1.22
N VAL A 221 54.96 77.10 1.28
CA VAL A 221 56.40 76.83 1.33
C VAL A 221 57.09 77.13 -0.02
N GLY A 222 56.39 77.00 -1.15
CA GLY A 222 56.88 77.40 -2.48
C GLY A 222 57.11 78.90 -2.59
N TYR A 223 56.12 79.71 -2.18
CA TYR A 223 56.24 81.17 -2.13
C TYR A 223 57.41 81.63 -1.25
N GLY A 224 57.63 80.97 -0.11
CA GLY A 224 58.77 81.26 0.77
C GLY A 224 60.16 80.98 0.17
N ILE A 225 60.26 80.12 -0.85
CA ILE A 225 61.51 79.96 -1.61
C ILE A 225 61.66 81.10 -2.61
N GLU A 226 60.60 81.44 -3.34
CA GLU A 226 60.62 82.52 -4.34
C GLU A 226 61.07 83.85 -3.72
N ASP A 227 60.47 84.24 -2.59
CA ASP A 227 60.78 85.50 -1.88
C ASP A 227 62.26 85.60 -1.47
N LYS A 228 62.89 84.46 -1.17
CA LYS A 228 64.32 84.40 -0.80
C LYS A 228 65.24 84.46 -2.01
N ILE A 229 64.80 83.90 -3.13
CA ILE A 229 65.61 83.72 -4.34
C ILE A 229 65.53 84.95 -5.24
N MET A 230 64.36 85.57 -5.37
CA MET A 230 64.11 86.70 -6.28
C MET A 230 65.11 87.86 -6.10
N PRO A 231 65.43 88.32 -4.87
CA PRO A 231 66.42 89.39 -4.66
C PRO A 231 67.86 89.02 -5.05
N CYS A 232 68.17 87.71 -5.12
CA CYS A 232 69.48 87.21 -5.48
C CYS A 232 69.67 87.04 -7.00
N ILE A 233 68.59 87.13 -7.80
CA ILE A 233 68.64 86.83 -9.24
C ILE A 233 69.55 87.79 -10.02
N PHE A 234 69.65 89.04 -9.57
CA PHE A 234 70.56 90.02 -10.18
C PHE A 234 72.03 89.57 -10.09
N ASP A 235 72.50 89.23 -8.88
CA ASP A 235 73.88 88.75 -8.66
C ASP A 235 74.09 87.35 -9.26
N PHE A 236 73.06 86.49 -9.23
CA PHE A 236 73.06 85.18 -9.88
C PHE A 236 73.29 85.29 -11.39
N GLY A 237 72.50 86.12 -12.08
CA GLY A 237 72.63 86.34 -13.51
C GLY A 237 74.01 86.86 -13.88
N LYS A 238 74.56 87.77 -13.07
CA LYS A 238 75.89 88.32 -13.30
C LYS A 238 76.99 87.28 -13.09
N LYS A 239 76.96 86.50 -12.00
CA LYS A 239 78.01 85.53 -11.67
C LYS A 239 77.98 84.27 -12.53
N GLU A 240 76.80 83.73 -12.81
CA GLU A 240 76.66 82.44 -13.50
C GLU A 240 76.63 82.57 -15.01
N PHE A 241 76.12 83.69 -15.51
CA PHE A 241 75.86 83.87 -16.94
C PHE A 241 76.51 85.11 -17.54
N ASP A 242 77.19 85.94 -16.74
CA ASP A 242 77.71 87.26 -17.15
C ASP A 242 76.61 88.15 -17.78
N ALA A 243 75.40 88.03 -17.24
CA ALA A 243 74.22 88.78 -17.67
C ALA A 243 73.98 89.98 -16.74
N ASP A 244 73.77 91.15 -17.31
CA ASP A 244 73.28 92.34 -16.62
C ASP A 244 71.75 92.29 -16.55
N ILE A 245 71.22 91.77 -15.44
CA ILE A 245 69.78 91.60 -15.22
C ILE A 245 69.15 92.93 -14.84
N ARG A 246 68.03 93.26 -15.48
CA ARG A 246 67.32 94.55 -15.35
C ARG A 246 65.91 94.40 -14.80
N LEU A 247 65.30 93.24 -15.02
CA LEU A 247 63.96 92.92 -14.55
C LEU A 247 63.99 91.54 -13.90
N VAL A 248 63.33 91.42 -12.76
CA VAL A 248 63.03 90.14 -12.12
C VAL A 248 61.59 90.23 -11.60
N GLU A 249 60.74 89.32 -12.04
CA GLU A 249 59.34 89.28 -11.64
C GLU A 249 58.79 87.84 -11.69
N ARG A 250 57.63 87.63 -11.07
CA ARG A 250 56.78 86.48 -11.37
C ARG A 250 55.94 86.85 -12.59
N LYS A 251 55.99 86.03 -13.65
CA LYS A 251 55.37 86.39 -14.94
C LYS A 251 54.40 85.32 -15.41
N ASN A 252 53.18 85.73 -15.76
CA ASN A 252 52.26 84.92 -16.55
C ASN A 252 52.55 85.15 -18.03
N LEU A 253 53.28 84.22 -18.65
CA LEU A 253 53.61 84.32 -20.07
C LEU A 253 52.45 83.76 -20.89
N VAL A 254 51.72 84.65 -21.56
CA VAL A 254 50.57 84.30 -22.41
C VAL A 254 51.04 83.92 -23.82
N TYR A 255 50.58 82.77 -24.31
CA TYR A 255 50.85 82.23 -25.64
C TYR A 255 49.83 82.71 -26.68
N SER A 256 50.15 82.51 -27.96
CA SER A 256 49.28 82.90 -29.08
C SER A 256 47.92 82.17 -29.10
N ASP A 257 47.78 81.03 -28.41
CA ASP A 257 46.52 80.28 -28.26
C ASP A 257 45.68 80.76 -27.06
N GLY A 258 46.10 81.82 -26.37
CA GLY A 258 45.42 82.39 -25.20
C GLY A 258 45.67 81.64 -23.90
N LYS A 259 46.43 80.53 -23.91
CA LYS A 259 46.88 79.88 -22.67
C LYS A 259 48.04 80.67 -22.07
N TYR A 260 48.34 80.42 -20.81
CA TYR A 260 49.51 80.99 -20.16
C TYR A 260 50.19 79.95 -19.27
N ASP A 261 51.50 80.12 -19.07
CA ASP A 261 52.21 79.48 -17.96
C ASP A 261 52.69 80.56 -16.99
N GLU A 262 52.50 80.29 -15.71
CA GLU A 262 53.11 81.07 -14.65
C GLU A 262 54.57 80.61 -14.45
N ILE A 263 55.50 81.56 -14.53
CA ILE A 263 56.92 81.34 -14.29
C ILE A 263 57.25 81.95 -12.93
N ASN A 264 57.69 81.11 -11.97
CA ASN A 264 57.97 81.54 -10.60
C ASN A 264 59.02 82.65 -10.56
N ILE A 265 60.13 82.45 -11.26
CA ILE A 265 61.18 83.45 -11.44
C ILE A 265 61.36 83.71 -12.92
N TYR A 266 61.08 84.92 -13.35
CA TYR A 266 61.36 85.38 -14.69
C TYR A 266 62.27 86.60 -14.63
N ALA A 267 63.38 86.56 -15.35
CA ALA A 267 64.32 87.66 -15.40
C ALA A 267 64.74 88.02 -16.83
N GLU A 268 64.88 89.32 -17.09
CA GLU A 268 65.34 89.86 -18.37
C GLU A 268 66.62 90.68 -18.14
N GLY A 269 67.57 90.55 -19.07
CA GLY A 269 68.82 91.29 -19.02
C GLY A 269 69.52 91.36 -20.36
N LEU A 270 70.75 91.88 -20.33
CA LEU A 270 71.63 91.89 -21.49
C LEU A 270 72.95 91.18 -21.20
N LYS A 271 73.44 90.44 -22.19
CA LYS A 271 74.79 89.89 -22.21
C LYS A 271 75.48 90.33 -23.50
N ASN A 272 76.57 91.10 -23.39
CA ASN A 272 77.28 91.67 -24.54
C ASN A 272 76.34 92.40 -25.52
N GLY A 273 75.34 93.13 -25.00
CA GLY A 273 74.35 93.87 -25.78
C GLY A 273 73.22 93.02 -26.39
N LYS A 274 73.21 91.69 -26.19
CA LYS A 274 72.14 90.80 -26.66
C LYS A 274 71.15 90.46 -25.53
N PRO A 275 69.84 90.35 -25.82
CA PRO A 275 68.84 89.92 -24.84
C PRO A 275 69.15 88.54 -24.25
N VAL A 276 69.02 88.42 -22.94
CA VAL A 276 69.12 87.16 -22.19
C VAL A 276 67.99 87.07 -21.19
N PHE A 277 67.47 85.86 -21.02
CA PHE A 277 66.36 85.54 -20.14
C PHE A 277 66.78 84.44 -19.16
N ILE A 278 66.34 84.57 -17.92
CA ILE A 278 66.49 83.52 -16.92
C ILE A 278 65.10 83.13 -16.45
N ILE A 279 64.79 81.84 -16.49
CA ILE A 279 63.54 81.28 -15.98
C ILE A 279 63.83 80.27 -14.87
N GLY A 280 63.03 80.31 -13.80
CA GLY A 280 63.18 79.46 -12.64
C GLY A 280 61.84 78.91 -12.13
N GLU A 281 61.85 77.65 -11.71
CA GLU A 281 60.77 77.04 -10.91
C GLU A 281 61.23 76.90 -9.45
N CYS A 282 60.38 77.26 -8.50
CA CYS A 282 60.65 77.13 -7.07
C CYS A 282 59.68 76.14 -6.43
N LYS A 283 60.21 75.07 -5.82
CA LYS A 283 59.38 74.05 -5.16
C LYS A 283 60.12 73.42 -4.00
N ALA A 284 59.43 73.23 -2.86
CA ALA A 284 60.02 72.68 -1.64
C ALA A 284 60.80 71.38 -1.86
N GLN A 285 60.17 70.42 -2.54
CA GLN A 285 60.74 69.13 -2.90
C GLN A 285 60.41 68.82 -4.37
N PRO A 286 61.27 69.20 -5.31
CA PRO A 286 61.08 68.91 -6.73
C PRO A 286 61.11 67.41 -7.02
N GLY A 287 60.13 66.92 -7.76
CA GLY A 287 60.08 65.55 -8.26
C GLY A 287 60.33 65.45 -9.76
N LYS A 288 60.51 64.23 -10.29
CA LYS A 288 60.77 63.96 -11.72
C LYS A 288 59.75 64.64 -12.66
N LYS A 289 58.46 64.63 -12.27
CA LYS A 289 57.36 65.27 -13.02
C LYS A 289 57.47 66.79 -13.08
N ASP A 290 58.06 67.43 -12.06
CA ASP A 290 58.24 68.89 -12.05
C ASP A 290 59.29 69.30 -13.09
N PHE A 291 60.38 68.53 -13.22
CA PHE A 291 61.37 68.70 -14.30
C PHE A 291 60.74 68.49 -15.68
N ASP A 292 59.94 67.43 -15.86
CA ASP A 292 59.26 67.18 -17.14
C ASP A 292 58.29 68.32 -17.50
N ARG A 293 57.59 68.89 -16.51
CA ARG A 293 56.69 70.03 -16.71
C ARG A 293 57.47 71.29 -17.04
N PHE A 294 58.50 71.62 -16.25
CA PHE A 294 59.29 72.83 -16.43
C PHE A 294 60.09 72.83 -17.73
N ALA A 295 60.63 71.68 -18.14
CA ALA A 295 61.27 71.51 -19.45
C ALA A 295 60.30 71.87 -20.59
N LYS A 296 59.04 71.43 -20.52
CA LYS A 296 58.02 71.80 -21.52
C LYS A 296 57.70 73.29 -21.49
N ILE A 297 57.70 73.93 -20.32
CA ILE A 297 57.54 75.39 -20.20
C ILE A 297 58.73 76.08 -20.87
N ALA A 298 59.96 75.71 -20.51
CA ALA A 298 61.19 76.27 -21.09
C ALA A 298 61.20 76.18 -22.63
N GLU A 299 60.81 75.04 -23.20
CA GLU A 299 60.69 74.88 -24.65
C GLU A 299 59.60 75.74 -25.29
N ARG A 300 58.50 76.02 -24.59
CA ARG A 300 57.48 76.97 -25.07
C ARG A 300 57.98 78.41 -24.99
N VAL A 301 58.61 78.79 -23.88
CA VAL A 301 59.18 80.13 -23.64
C VAL A 301 60.23 80.47 -24.70
N LYS A 302 61.13 79.51 -25.02
CA LYS A 302 62.14 79.65 -26.09
C LYS A 302 61.58 80.00 -27.46
N LYS A 303 60.33 79.62 -27.76
CA LYS A 303 59.71 79.91 -29.07
C LYS A 303 59.21 81.35 -29.19
N ILE A 304 59.02 82.03 -28.06
CA ILE A 304 58.47 83.39 -28.03
C ILE A 304 59.57 84.42 -27.76
N LEU A 305 60.48 84.13 -26.85
CA LEU A 305 61.52 85.07 -26.46
C LEU A 305 62.71 84.96 -27.39
N SER A 306 63.09 86.09 -27.99
CA SER A 306 64.24 86.20 -28.89
C SER A 306 65.50 86.56 -28.11
N GLY A 307 66.18 85.56 -27.56
CA GLY A 307 67.42 85.72 -26.78
C GLY A 307 67.90 84.40 -26.16
N ASP A 308 69.06 84.43 -25.50
CA ASP A 308 69.56 83.26 -24.77
C ASP A 308 68.68 82.99 -23.54
N ILE A 309 68.30 81.74 -23.30
CA ILE A 309 67.45 81.36 -22.16
C ILE A 309 68.18 80.38 -21.26
N TYR A 310 68.32 80.77 -19.99
CA TYR A 310 68.87 79.93 -18.94
C TYR A 310 67.74 79.46 -18.02
N ALA A 311 67.67 78.14 -17.78
CA ALA A 311 66.62 77.52 -17.00
C ALA A 311 67.20 76.92 -15.71
N PHE A 312 66.51 77.09 -14.59
CA PHE A 312 66.92 76.49 -13.32
C PHE A 312 65.72 76.05 -12.45
N ILE A 313 65.96 75.13 -11.52
CA ILE A 313 64.98 74.72 -10.50
C ILE A 313 65.62 74.85 -9.13
N VAL A 314 64.88 75.46 -8.19
CA VAL A 314 65.29 75.58 -6.79
C VAL A 314 64.37 74.79 -5.87
N GLY A 315 64.96 74.04 -4.95
CA GLY A 315 64.22 73.41 -3.85
C GLY A 315 65.02 73.33 -2.56
N TYR A 316 64.40 72.90 -1.45
CA TYR A 316 65.14 72.66 -0.21
C TYR A 316 66.01 71.41 -0.31
N SER A 317 65.46 70.37 -0.95
CA SER A 317 66.10 69.07 -1.10
C SER A 317 65.65 68.40 -2.39
N PHE A 318 66.54 67.62 -2.98
CA PHE A 318 66.26 66.74 -4.10
C PHE A 318 66.64 65.32 -3.64
N SER A 319 65.82 64.32 -3.98
CA SER A 319 66.23 62.92 -3.75
C SER A 319 67.30 62.51 -4.77
N PRO A 320 68.20 61.56 -4.44
CA PRO A 320 69.26 61.13 -5.36
C PRO A 320 68.72 60.71 -6.73
N GLU A 321 67.59 60.00 -6.77
CA GLU A 321 66.96 59.60 -8.03
C GLU A 321 66.46 60.77 -8.88
N VAL A 322 66.06 61.89 -8.26
CA VAL A 322 65.62 63.09 -8.97
C VAL A 322 66.83 63.87 -9.48
N GLU A 323 67.90 63.96 -8.70
CA GLU A 323 69.17 64.58 -9.12
C GLU A 323 69.72 63.88 -10.36
N ILE A 324 69.86 62.54 -10.32
CA ILE A 324 70.32 61.73 -11.46
C ILE A 324 69.40 61.94 -12.68
N TYR A 325 68.09 61.87 -12.48
CA TYR A 325 67.12 62.05 -13.56
C TYR A 325 67.21 63.43 -14.23
N ALA A 326 67.39 64.48 -13.43
CA ALA A 326 67.53 65.84 -13.92
C ALA A 326 68.82 66.01 -14.74
N GLU A 327 69.94 65.49 -14.23
CA GLU A 327 71.24 65.56 -14.90
C GLU A 327 71.27 64.78 -16.22
N GLU A 328 70.71 63.58 -16.25
CA GLU A 328 70.70 62.74 -17.45
C GLU A 328 69.74 63.26 -18.52
N LYS A 329 68.52 63.66 -18.12
CA LYS A 329 67.45 63.97 -19.08
C LYS A 329 67.37 65.45 -19.45
N TYR A 330 67.70 66.34 -18.52
CA TYR A 330 67.58 67.79 -18.69
C TYR A 330 68.84 68.54 -18.24
N PRO A 331 70.03 68.23 -18.79
CA PRO A 331 71.30 68.84 -18.36
C PRO A 331 71.37 70.35 -18.53
N TYR A 332 70.48 70.94 -19.33
CA TYR A 332 70.36 72.40 -19.52
C TYR A 332 69.54 73.10 -18.42
N ILE A 333 68.87 72.35 -17.54
CA ILE A 333 68.12 72.88 -16.39
C ILE A 333 69.01 72.74 -15.16
N ARG A 334 69.54 73.85 -14.66
CA ARG A 334 70.42 73.82 -13.48
C ARG A 334 69.62 73.61 -12.21
N THR A 335 70.13 72.78 -11.30
CA THR A 335 69.50 72.52 -10.00
C THR A 335 70.25 73.25 -8.89
N TYR A 336 69.51 73.89 -8.00
CA TYR A 336 70.09 74.57 -6.84
C TYR A 336 69.29 74.24 -5.58
N LYS A 337 69.99 73.95 -4.49
CA LYS A 337 69.35 73.92 -3.16
C LYS A 337 69.22 75.36 -2.66
N SER A 338 68.09 75.72 -2.06
CA SER A 338 67.80 77.11 -1.68
C SER A 338 68.89 77.73 -0.80
N TYR A 339 69.43 76.98 0.16
CA TYR A 339 70.54 77.44 1.01
C TYR A 339 71.83 77.73 0.23
N GLN A 340 72.10 77.00 -0.87
CA GLN A 340 73.28 77.26 -1.72
C GLN A 340 73.14 78.59 -2.44
N PHE A 341 71.91 78.93 -2.83
CA PHE A 341 71.61 80.18 -3.49
C PHE A 341 71.86 81.37 -2.56
N GLU A 342 71.36 81.28 -1.32
CA GLU A 342 71.55 82.32 -0.29
C GLU A 342 73.01 82.50 0.13
N MET A 343 73.81 81.42 0.12
CA MET A 343 75.24 81.50 0.44
C MET A 343 76.09 82.06 -0.70
N LYS A 344 75.71 81.78 -1.95
CA LYS A 344 76.55 82.08 -3.13
C LYS A 344 76.24 83.44 -3.76
N TYR A 345 75.00 83.90 -3.68
CA TYR A 345 74.53 85.11 -4.34
C TYR A 345 74.02 86.14 -3.34
N LYS A 346 74.42 87.39 -3.54
CA LYS A 346 74.05 88.51 -2.67
C LYS A 346 72.66 89.00 -3.03
N LYS A 347 71.87 89.32 -2.01
CA LYS A 347 70.59 90.03 -2.16
C LYS A 347 70.90 91.45 -2.60
N ILE A 348 70.36 91.86 -3.74
CA ILE A 348 70.40 93.26 -4.17
C ILE A 348 69.08 93.88 -3.72
N SER A 349 69.19 94.95 -2.91
CA SER A 349 68.07 95.64 -2.25
C SER A 349 67.26 96.49 -3.20
#